data_AF-A0A8K1CDB9-F1
#
_entry.id   AF-A0A8K1CDB9-F1
#
_cell.length_a   1.000
_cell.length_b   1.000
_cell.length_c   1.000
_cell.angle_alpha   90.00
_cell.angle_beta   90.00
_cell.angle_gamma   90.00
#
_symmetry.space_group_name_H-M   'P 1'
#
loop_
_entity.id
_entity.type
_entity.pdbx_description
1 polymer ?
#
loop_
_entity_poly.entity_id
_entity_poly.type
_entity_poly.pdbx_seq_one_letter_code
_entity_poly.pdbx_strand_id
1 'polypeptide(L)'
;MFSQWKEATLRQRRRRQPSQQQTSEADEQAVDSDEEQAASSPLLEKQTLRKRMVTEKNRVVQRVLVALRLATATTDSYFTTKVKEVDALLLQLDEMEGCIEAYSEALFELCESIRVFAGNSSDTSSLPDAVEVPSFLLAAEKLEDRALELQETIRERVLAPLSVKIAEYLIVQWHLHERCKYQIDVDYANRTLHAAQQRGDVNQIASRKRALQVAKMRLSKTSEQITSTLRRLEAKQDDDDRILNELVRVLKRFFRDGALLLRPPRASPASPPVAAPCPVIYI
;
A
#
# COMPACT_ATOMS: atom_id res chain seq x y z
N MET A 1 -12.89 -5.96 -14.47
CA MET A 1 -12.56 -5.18 -13.25
C MET A 1 -12.60 -6.00 -11.96
N PHE A 2 -13.70 -6.70 -11.62
CA PHE A 2 -13.74 -7.54 -10.39
C PHE A 2 -12.74 -8.74 -10.39
N SER A 3 -12.40 -9.29 -11.57
CA SER A 3 -11.44 -10.40 -11.70
C SER A 3 -9.98 -9.96 -11.53
N GLN A 4 -9.63 -8.74 -11.98
CA GLN A 4 -8.29 -8.17 -11.82
C GLN A 4 -8.00 -7.82 -10.33
N TRP A 5 -9.03 -7.39 -9.59
CA TRP A 5 -8.94 -7.12 -8.15
C TRP A 5 -8.68 -8.39 -7.32
N LYS A 6 -9.31 -9.52 -7.69
CA LYS A 6 -9.11 -10.80 -7.00
C LYS A 6 -7.68 -11.32 -7.21
N GLU A 7 -7.12 -11.15 -8.40
CA GLU A 7 -5.75 -11.56 -8.72
C GLU A 7 -4.68 -10.69 -8.05
N ALA A 8 -4.86 -9.37 -7.98
CA ALA A 8 -3.94 -8.47 -7.27
C ALA A 8 -3.88 -8.80 -5.76
N THR A 9 -5.05 -9.01 -5.14
CA THR A 9 -5.15 -9.36 -3.71
C THR A 9 -4.60 -10.77 -3.40
N LEU A 10 -4.71 -11.71 -4.35
CA LEU A 10 -4.14 -13.06 -4.24
C LEU A 10 -2.61 -13.08 -4.37
N ARG A 11 -2.02 -12.23 -5.22
CA ARG A 11 -0.56 -12.09 -5.35
C ARG A 11 0.07 -11.52 -4.08
N GLN A 12 -0.62 -10.60 -3.40
CA GLN A 12 -0.15 -10.00 -2.16
C GLN A 12 -0.20 -10.98 -0.95
N ARG A 13 -1.19 -11.89 -0.91
CA ARG A 13 -1.27 -12.94 0.13
C ARG A 13 -0.24 -14.06 -0.02
N ARG A 14 0.20 -14.38 -1.24
CA ARG A 14 1.23 -15.42 -1.47
C ARG A 14 2.63 -15.02 -1.02
N ARG A 15 2.91 -13.72 -0.86
CA ARG A 15 4.22 -13.22 -0.41
C ARG A 15 4.38 -13.16 1.13
N ARG A 16 3.37 -13.52 1.93
CA ARG A 16 3.37 -13.29 3.39
C ARG A 16 2.93 -14.47 4.28
N GLN A 17 3.16 -15.72 3.91
CA GLN A 17 2.99 -16.83 4.85
C GLN A 17 4.33 -17.42 5.31
N PRO A 18 4.68 -17.30 6.61
CA PRO A 18 5.57 -18.26 7.26
C PRO A 18 4.80 -19.56 7.58
N SER A 19 5.48 -20.67 7.35
CA SER A 19 5.06 -22.05 7.60
C SER A 19 4.80 -22.30 9.09
N GLN A 20 3.63 -22.86 9.45
CA GLN A 20 3.49 -23.65 10.67
C GLN A 20 2.70 -24.94 10.40
N GLN A 21 3.36 -26.05 10.71
CA GLN A 21 2.84 -27.41 10.74
C GLN A 21 2.05 -27.69 12.03
N GLN A 22 1.15 -28.68 11.91
CA GLN A 22 0.28 -29.35 12.89
C GLN A 22 1.06 -29.97 14.07
N THR A 23 0.51 -30.30 15.25
CA THR A 23 -0.48 -31.39 15.59
C THR A 23 -0.92 -31.25 17.07
N SER A 24 -2.21 -31.31 17.43
CA SER A 24 -3.07 -32.46 17.89
C SER A 24 -3.18 -32.61 19.42
N GLU A 25 -4.42 -32.59 19.95
CA GLU A 25 -5.08 -33.63 20.79
C GLU A 25 -4.60 -33.67 22.26
N ALA A 26 -5.38 -33.89 23.32
CA ALA A 26 -6.80 -34.00 23.65
C ALA A 26 -6.87 -33.92 25.20
N ASP A 27 -8.00 -33.54 25.81
CA ASP A 27 -8.56 -34.30 26.95
C ASP A 27 -9.90 -33.75 27.43
N GLU A 28 -10.79 -34.70 27.67
CA GLU A 28 -12.15 -34.59 28.21
C GLU A 28 -12.12 -34.33 29.72
N GLN A 29 -13.13 -33.63 30.25
CA GLN A 29 -13.90 -34.13 31.40
C GLN A 29 -15.21 -33.37 31.60
N ALA A 30 -16.26 -34.15 31.81
CA ALA A 30 -17.66 -33.81 32.01
C ALA A 30 -17.94 -33.19 33.38
N VAL A 31 -19.00 -32.37 33.49
CA VAL A 31 -19.97 -32.41 34.62
C VAL A 31 -21.33 -31.88 34.14
N ASP A 32 -22.35 -32.69 34.43
CA ASP A 32 -23.81 -32.51 34.30
C ASP A 32 -24.37 -31.30 35.08
N SER A 33 -25.45 -30.69 34.57
CA SER A 33 -26.64 -30.26 35.34
C SER A 33 -27.65 -29.51 34.44
N ASP A 34 -28.73 -30.21 34.13
CA ASP A 34 -30.16 -29.82 34.11
C ASP A 34 -30.67 -28.55 33.39
N GLU A 35 -31.45 -28.84 32.34
CA GLU A 35 -32.78 -28.31 32.01
C GLU A 35 -33.13 -26.84 32.30
N GLU A 36 -33.09 -26.01 31.24
CA GLU A 36 -34.22 -25.13 30.92
C GLU A 36 -34.26 -24.74 29.42
N GLN A 37 -35.18 -25.39 28.71
CA GLN A 37 -35.92 -24.94 27.52
C GLN A 37 -35.39 -23.75 26.69
N ALA A 38 -34.66 -24.09 25.61
CA ALA A 38 -34.83 -23.43 24.31
C ALA A 38 -34.36 -24.36 23.18
N ALA A 39 -35.07 -25.45 22.93
CA ALA A 39 -34.87 -26.25 21.73
C ALA A 39 -35.28 -25.43 20.50
N SER A 40 -34.33 -24.69 19.93
CA SER A 40 -34.44 -24.12 18.59
C SER A 40 -34.59 -25.28 17.60
N SER A 41 -35.83 -25.56 17.18
CA SER A 41 -36.11 -26.69 16.29
C SER A 41 -35.25 -26.61 15.03
N PRO A 42 -34.55 -27.70 14.62
CA PRO A 42 -33.67 -27.70 13.44
C PRO A 42 -34.41 -27.37 12.12
N LEU A 43 -35.74 -27.44 12.10
CA LEU A 43 -36.57 -26.99 10.98
C LEU A 43 -36.69 -25.46 10.88
N LEU A 44 -36.75 -24.76 12.02
CA LEU A 44 -36.75 -23.30 12.09
C LEU A 44 -35.40 -22.73 11.64
N GLU A 45 -34.29 -23.38 11.98
CA GLU A 45 -32.95 -23.04 11.51
C GLU A 45 -32.80 -23.20 9.99
N LYS A 46 -33.27 -24.32 9.42
CA LYS A 46 -33.28 -24.52 7.96
C LYS A 46 -34.12 -23.48 7.23
N GLN A 47 -35.30 -23.12 7.77
CA GLN A 47 -36.15 -22.09 7.17
C GLN A 47 -35.54 -20.70 7.25
N THR A 48 -34.92 -20.34 8.38
CA THR A 48 -34.23 -19.05 8.54
C THR A 48 -33.02 -18.96 7.61
N LEU A 49 -32.23 -20.02 7.47
CA LEU A 49 -31.13 -20.08 6.51
C LEU A 49 -31.61 -19.88 5.07
N ARG A 50 -32.65 -20.59 4.64
CA ARG A 50 -33.24 -20.40 3.29
C ARG A 50 -33.69 -18.96 3.07
N LYS A 51 -34.36 -18.34 4.04
CA LYS A 51 -34.77 -16.92 3.97
C LYS A 51 -33.56 -15.99 3.84
N ARG A 52 -32.48 -16.25 4.59
CA ARG A 52 -31.21 -15.48 4.48
C ARG A 52 -30.61 -15.63 3.07
N MET A 53 -30.51 -16.85 2.55
CA MET A 53 -29.97 -17.11 1.20
C MET A 53 -30.78 -16.42 0.10
N VAL A 54 -32.11 -16.50 0.16
CA VAL A 54 -32.98 -15.81 -0.83
C VAL A 54 -32.83 -14.30 -0.73
N THR A 55 -32.73 -13.76 0.49
CA THR A 55 -32.52 -12.32 0.71
C THR A 55 -31.19 -11.87 0.11
N GLU A 56 -30.12 -12.64 0.33
CA GLU A 56 -28.81 -12.33 -0.21
C GLU A 56 -28.76 -12.45 -1.74
N LYS A 57 -29.38 -13.51 -2.30
CA LYS A 57 -29.56 -13.65 -3.76
C LYS A 57 -30.23 -12.40 -4.35
N ASN A 58 -31.30 -11.94 -3.72
CA ASN A 58 -32.05 -10.78 -4.20
C ASN A 58 -31.20 -9.50 -4.14
N ARG A 59 -30.36 -9.31 -3.11
CA ARG A 59 -29.43 -8.17 -3.05
C ARG A 59 -28.41 -8.22 -4.19
N VAL A 60 -27.82 -9.39 -4.44
CA VAL A 60 -26.86 -9.57 -5.55
C VAL A 60 -27.51 -9.24 -6.88
N VAL A 61 -28.70 -9.78 -7.15
CA VAL A 61 -29.46 -9.48 -8.38
C VAL A 61 -29.70 -7.98 -8.54
N GLN A 62 -30.10 -7.28 -7.47
CA GLN A 62 -30.34 -5.83 -7.53
C GLN A 62 -29.07 -5.04 -7.82
N ARG A 63 -27.94 -5.43 -7.24
CA ARG A 63 -26.64 -4.80 -7.52
C ARG A 63 -26.24 -5.02 -8.99
N VAL A 64 -26.47 -6.20 -9.54
CA VAL A 64 -26.25 -6.50 -10.97
C VAL A 64 -27.16 -5.65 -11.86
N LEU A 65 -28.46 -5.55 -11.53
CA LEU A 65 -29.41 -4.73 -12.29
C LEU A 65 -29.00 -3.25 -12.31
N VAL A 66 -28.52 -2.71 -11.17
CA VAL A 66 -27.98 -1.34 -11.11
C VAL A 66 -26.73 -1.21 -11.97
N ALA A 67 -25.78 -2.15 -11.87
CA ALA A 67 -24.54 -2.12 -12.66
C ALA A 67 -24.80 -2.18 -14.17
N LEU A 68 -25.84 -2.92 -14.59
CA LEU A 68 -26.29 -3.00 -15.98
C LEU A 68 -27.21 -1.84 -16.41
N ARG A 69 -27.42 -0.83 -15.55
CA ARG A 69 -28.32 0.30 -15.79
C ARG A 69 -29.78 -0.09 -16.05
N LEU A 70 -30.18 -1.29 -15.61
CA LEU A 70 -31.55 -1.80 -15.68
C LEU A 70 -32.38 -1.40 -14.44
N ALA A 71 -31.74 -0.82 -13.44
CA ALA A 71 -32.37 -0.29 -12.24
C ALA A 71 -31.68 1.03 -11.85
N THR A 72 -32.47 1.99 -11.35
CA THR A 72 -31.95 3.23 -10.78
C THR A 72 -31.38 2.99 -9.39
N ALA A 73 -30.27 3.65 -9.09
CA ALA A 73 -29.72 3.78 -7.76
C ALA A 73 -29.63 5.26 -7.41
N THR A 74 -29.91 5.58 -6.16
CA THR A 74 -29.73 6.92 -5.63
C THR A 74 -28.25 7.28 -5.75
N THR A 75 -27.93 8.45 -6.30
CA THR A 75 -26.56 8.93 -6.41
C THR A 75 -26.18 9.75 -5.20
N ASP A 76 -25.08 9.39 -4.55
CA ASP A 76 -24.45 10.20 -3.52
C ASP A 76 -23.20 10.86 -4.09
N SER A 77 -23.31 12.14 -4.47
CA SER A 77 -22.25 12.88 -5.15
C SER A 77 -20.99 13.01 -4.29
N TYR A 78 -21.15 13.21 -2.98
CA TYR A 78 -20.03 13.32 -2.05
C TYR A 78 -19.22 12.02 -2.01
N PHE A 79 -19.86 10.89 -1.73
CA PHE A 79 -19.14 9.61 -1.66
C PHE A 79 -18.65 9.11 -3.02
N THR A 80 -19.34 9.45 -4.11
CA THR A 80 -18.85 9.17 -5.47
C THR A 80 -17.56 9.93 -5.77
N THR A 81 -17.47 11.17 -5.29
CA THR A 81 -16.24 11.97 -5.43
C THR A 81 -15.12 11.38 -4.57
N LYS A 82 -15.42 11.01 -3.32
CA LYS A 82 -14.43 10.36 -2.43
C LYS A 82 -13.90 9.03 -2.96
N VAL A 83 -14.72 8.22 -3.63
CA VAL A 83 -14.22 7.01 -4.34
C VAL A 83 -13.15 7.39 -5.35
N LYS A 84 -13.43 8.36 -6.23
CA LYS A 84 -12.48 8.78 -7.26
C LYS A 84 -11.20 9.38 -6.68
N GLU A 85 -11.32 10.20 -5.63
CA GLU A 85 -10.17 10.79 -4.95
C GLU A 85 -9.27 9.71 -4.32
N VAL A 86 -9.85 8.75 -3.61
CA VAL A 86 -9.09 7.65 -2.98
C VAL A 86 -8.48 6.73 -4.04
N ASP A 87 -9.20 6.41 -5.10
CA ASP A 87 -8.68 5.58 -6.20
C ASP A 87 -7.49 6.26 -6.91
N ALA A 88 -7.60 7.55 -7.19
CA ALA A 88 -6.53 8.32 -7.82
C ALA A 88 -5.31 8.44 -6.90
N LEU A 89 -5.52 8.69 -5.61
CA LEU A 89 -4.44 8.76 -4.63
C LEU A 89 -3.72 7.42 -4.47
N LEU A 90 -4.46 6.31 -4.37
CA LEU A 90 -3.87 4.97 -4.29
C LEU A 90 -3.01 4.66 -5.50
N LEU A 91 -3.47 5.03 -6.71
CA LEU A 91 -2.67 4.87 -7.93
C LEU A 91 -1.35 5.67 -7.85
N GLN A 92 -1.42 6.92 -7.42
CA GLN A 92 -0.23 7.78 -7.26
C GLN A 92 0.76 7.21 -6.22
N LEU A 93 0.25 6.69 -5.10
CA LEU A 93 1.12 6.12 -4.06
C LEU A 93 1.77 4.81 -4.53
N ASP A 94 1.05 3.96 -5.25
CA ASP A 94 1.56 2.71 -5.84
C ASP A 94 2.63 3.00 -6.91
N GLU A 95 2.38 3.97 -7.79
CA GLU A 95 3.37 4.45 -8.76
C GLU A 95 4.62 5.00 -8.08
N MET A 96 4.46 5.80 -7.03
CA MET A 96 5.58 6.35 -6.27
C MET A 96 6.40 5.26 -5.58
N GLU A 97 5.74 4.27 -4.96
CA GLU A 97 6.41 3.12 -4.34
C GLU A 97 7.25 2.37 -5.36
N GLY A 98 6.67 2.05 -6.52
CA GLY A 98 7.38 1.38 -7.62
C GLY A 98 8.53 2.20 -8.20
N CYS A 99 8.36 3.51 -8.38
CA CYS A 99 9.42 4.39 -8.87
C CYS A 99 10.60 4.47 -7.90
N ILE A 100 10.34 4.57 -6.59
CA ILE A 100 11.41 4.65 -5.57
C ILE A 100 12.18 3.34 -5.51
N GLU A 101 11.49 2.20 -5.53
CA GLU A 101 12.12 0.87 -5.53
C GLU A 101 12.99 0.70 -6.78
N ALA A 102 12.44 0.94 -7.97
CA ALA A 102 13.19 0.83 -9.23
C ALA A 102 14.39 1.78 -9.29
N TYR A 103 14.26 3.01 -8.78
CA TYR A 103 15.36 3.96 -8.72
C TYR A 103 16.47 3.50 -7.77
N SER A 104 16.13 2.95 -6.61
CA SER A 104 17.11 2.40 -5.67
C SER A 104 17.84 1.17 -6.21
N GLU A 105 17.17 0.36 -7.04
CA GLU A 105 17.78 -0.78 -7.72
C GLU A 105 18.74 -0.31 -8.81
N ALA A 106 18.32 0.62 -9.67
CA ALA A 106 19.17 1.17 -10.72
C ALA A 106 20.44 1.86 -10.17
N LEU A 107 20.36 2.51 -9.00
CA LEU A 107 21.53 3.07 -8.33
C LEU A 107 22.50 1.99 -7.84
N PHE A 108 21.99 0.88 -7.34
CA PHE A 108 22.81 -0.25 -6.94
C PHE A 108 23.49 -0.90 -8.14
N GLU A 109 22.75 -1.22 -9.20
CA GLU A 109 23.29 -1.78 -10.45
C GLU A 109 24.37 -0.87 -11.08
N LEU A 110 24.19 0.45 -10.99
CA LEU A 110 25.20 1.41 -11.42
C LEU A 110 26.49 1.30 -10.59
N CYS A 111 26.38 1.18 -9.26
CA CYS A 111 27.55 1.05 -8.39
C CYS A 111 28.27 -0.28 -8.60
N GLU A 112 27.52 -1.37 -8.77
CA GLU A 112 28.07 -2.67 -9.15
C GLU A 112 28.83 -2.59 -10.47
N SER A 113 28.23 -1.93 -11.48
CA SER A 113 28.88 -1.72 -12.79
C SER A 113 30.18 -0.92 -12.67
N ILE A 114 30.21 0.12 -11.82
CA ILE A 114 31.43 0.89 -11.53
C ILE A 114 32.50 0.01 -10.88
N ARG A 115 32.14 -0.86 -9.93
CA ARG A 115 33.09 -1.80 -9.31
C ARG A 115 33.65 -2.79 -10.32
N VAL A 116 32.79 -3.40 -11.15
CA VAL A 116 33.23 -4.34 -12.19
C VAL A 116 34.19 -3.66 -13.17
N PHE A 117 33.87 -2.42 -13.58
CA PHE A 117 34.76 -1.62 -14.42
C PHE A 117 36.11 -1.35 -13.73
N ALA A 118 36.10 -0.96 -12.46
CA ALA A 118 37.33 -0.73 -11.68
C ALA A 118 38.21 -1.99 -11.60
N GLY A 119 37.62 -3.17 -11.39
CA GLY A 119 38.33 -4.45 -11.34
C GLY A 119 38.96 -4.84 -12.67
N ASN A 120 38.23 -4.69 -13.78
CA ASN A 120 38.76 -4.98 -15.12
C ASN A 120 39.90 -4.02 -15.51
N SER A 121 39.90 -2.80 -14.97
CA SER A 121 40.94 -1.80 -15.22
C SER A 121 42.26 -2.14 -14.53
N SER A 122 42.21 -2.73 -13.32
CA SER A 122 43.40 -3.17 -12.58
C SER A 122 44.10 -4.39 -13.20
N ASP A 123 43.39 -5.23 -13.95
CA ASP A 123 43.97 -6.43 -14.58
C ASP A 123 44.83 -6.12 -15.83
N THR A 124 44.83 -4.87 -16.31
CA THR A 124 45.59 -4.47 -17.51
C THR A 124 47.01 -3.94 -17.22
N SER A 125 47.43 -3.86 -15.94
CA SER A 125 48.78 -3.38 -15.59
C SER A 125 49.84 -4.47 -15.72
N SER A 126 50.28 -4.70 -16.95
CA SER A 126 51.58 -5.30 -17.29
C SER A 126 52.69 -4.25 -17.42
N LEU A 127 52.59 -3.11 -16.71
CA LEU A 127 53.61 -2.05 -16.68
C LEU A 127 54.19 -1.88 -15.26
N PRO A 128 55.53 -1.95 -15.06
CA PRO A 128 56.10 -2.14 -13.72
C PRO A 128 56.28 -0.87 -12.87
N ASP A 129 55.71 0.30 -13.22
CA ASP A 129 56.15 1.56 -12.58
C ASP A 129 55.04 2.54 -12.14
N ALA A 130 53.78 2.10 -12.05
CA ALA A 130 52.70 2.96 -11.54
C ALA A 130 52.30 2.59 -10.10
N VAL A 131 52.96 3.24 -9.15
CA VAL A 131 52.50 3.39 -7.76
C VAL A 131 51.11 4.07 -7.78
N GLU A 132 50.14 3.52 -7.02
CA GLU A 132 48.77 4.04 -6.72
C GLU A 132 47.53 3.57 -7.54
N VAL A 133 47.49 2.34 -8.07
CA VAL A 133 46.22 1.73 -8.56
C VAL A 133 45.25 1.17 -7.48
N PRO A 134 45.63 0.85 -6.22
CA PRO A 134 44.70 0.28 -5.22
C PRO A 134 43.55 1.21 -4.78
N SER A 135 43.66 2.52 -5.01
CA SER A 135 42.72 3.50 -4.46
C SER A 135 41.36 3.54 -5.16
N PHE A 136 41.30 3.23 -6.46
CA PHE A 136 40.05 3.37 -7.22
C PHE A 136 39.12 2.17 -7.03
N LEU A 137 39.67 0.94 -7.08
CA LEU A 137 38.91 -0.28 -6.80
C LEU A 137 38.32 -0.26 -5.38
N LEU A 138 39.13 0.12 -4.38
CA LEU A 138 38.67 0.25 -2.99
C LEU A 138 37.57 1.32 -2.84
N ALA A 139 37.64 2.41 -3.61
CA ALA A 139 36.60 3.44 -3.60
C ALA A 139 35.29 2.93 -4.25
N ALA A 140 35.39 2.11 -5.30
CA ALA A 140 34.25 1.51 -5.97
C ALA A 140 33.57 0.43 -5.10
N GLU A 141 34.33 -0.41 -4.40
CA GLU A 141 33.80 -1.37 -3.41
C GLU A 141 33.02 -0.64 -2.29
N LYS A 142 33.61 0.42 -1.72
CA LYS A 142 32.93 1.24 -0.71
C LYS A 142 31.69 1.95 -1.24
N LEU A 143 31.63 2.24 -2.53
CA LEU A 143 30.47 2.87 -3.15
C LEU A 143 29.31 1.87 -3.28
N GLU A 144 29.60 0.61 -3.65
CA GLU A 144 28.63 -0.48 -3.67
C GLU A 144 28.09 -0.80 -2.27
N ASP A 145 28.95 -0.91 -1.25
CA ASP A 145 28.52 -1.10 0.14
C ASP A 145 27.55 -0.01 0.59
N ARG A 146 27.82 1.25 0.23
CA ARG A 146 26.93 2.38 0.52
C ARG A 146 25.64 2.34 -0.28
N ALA A 147 25.65 1.77 -1.49
CA ALA A 147 24.44 1.59 -2.29
C ALA A 147 23.52 0.54 -1.65
N LEU A 148 24.08 -0.54 -1.10
CA LEU A 148 23.32 -1.51 -0.30
C LEU A 148 22.74 -0.88 0.98
N GLU A 149 23.53 -0.11 1.73
CA GLU A 149 23.05 0.63 2.91
C GLU A 149 21.93 1.63 2.52
N LEU A 150 22.07 2.29 1.38
CA LEU A 150 21.06 3.18 0.82
C LEU A 150 19.75 2.43 0.55
N GLN A 151 19.79 1.28 -0.12
CA GLN A 151 18.60 0.48 -0.41
C GLN A 151 17.87 0.09 0.88
N GLU A 152 18.59 -0.41 1.89
CA GLU A 152 17.98 -0.77 3.17
C GLU A 152 17.37 0.45 3.86
N THR A 153 18.09 1.58 3.87
CA THR A 153 17.60 2.83 4.44
C THR A 153 16.35 3.33 3.74
N ILE A 154 16.29 3.27 2.40
CA ILE A 154 15.10 3.64 1.62
C ILE A 154 13.94 2.69 1.96
N ARG A 155 14.20 1.38 2.03
CA ARG A 155 13.20 0.37 2.37
C ARG A 155 12.57 0.62 3.73
N GLU A 156 13.39 0.83 4.76
CA GLU A 156 12.92 1.02 6.13
C GLU A 156 12.27 2.39 6.38
N ARG A 157 12.86 3.46 5.84
CA ARG A 157 12.49 4.83 6.22
C ARG A 157 11.57 5.55 5.25
N VAL A 158 11.45 5.05 4.02
CA VAL A 158 10.63 5.66 2.97
C VAL A 158 9.55 4.69 2.51
N LEU A 159 9.94 3.50 2.04
CA LEU A 159 8.98 2.53 1.49
C LEU A 159 8.08 1.96 2.57
N ALA A 160 8.59 1.53 3.73
CA ALA A 160 7.73 0.94 4.76
C ALA A 160 6.63 1.91 5.28
N PRO A 161 6.91 3.20 5.59
CA PRO A 161 5.86 4.18 5.90
C PRO A 161 4.88 4.38 4.74
N LEU A 162 5.37 4.43 3.50
CA LEU A 162 4.53 4.55 2.31
C LEU A 162 3.59 3.35 2.15
N SER A 163 4.08 2.12 2.33
CA SER A 163 3.26 0.91 2.28
C SER A 163 2.19 0.89 3.38
N VAL A 164 2.50 1.39 4.58
CA VAL A 164 1.52 1.54 5.67
C VAL A 164 0.41 2.50 5.25
N LYS A 165 0.77 3.64 4.66
CA LYS A 165 -0.18 4.62 4.16
C LYS A 165 -1.08 4.03 3.07
N ILE A 166 -0.50 3.31 2.10
CA ILE A 166 -1.25 2.59 1.05
C ILE A 166 -2.26 1.64 1.69
N ALA A 167 -1.84 0.85 2.69
CA ALA A 167 -2.73 -0.06 3.40
C ALA A 167 -3.88 0.65 4.12
N GLU A 168 -3.63 1.81 4.75
CA GLU A 168 -4.69 2.60 5.37
C GLU A 168 -5.73 3.09 4.35
N TYR A 169 -5.29 3.57 3.18
CA TYR A 169 -6.20 4.00 2.11
C TYR A 169 -6.95 2.83 1.43
N LEU A 170 -6.34 1.64 1.33
CA LEU A 170 -7.03 0.43 0.84
C LEU A 170 -8.19 0.02 1.75
N ILE A 171 -8.05 0.20 3.07
CA ILE A 171 -9.15 -0.02 4.03
C ILE A 171 -10.30 0.97 3.75
N VAL A 172 -9.99 2.24 3.52
CA VAL A 172 -10.99 3.27 3.17
C VAL A 172 -11.68 2.94 1.85
N GLN A 173 -10.93 2.56 0.82
CA GLN A 173 -11.47 2.14 -0.48
C GLN A 173 -12.44 0.95 -0.32
N TRP A 174 -12.07 -0.05 0.47
CA TRP A 174 -12.94 -1.18 0.77
C TRP A 174 -14.25 -0.73 1.43
N HIS A 175 -14.17 0.14 2.44
CA HIS A 175 -15.37 0.68 3.08
C HIS A 175 -16.24 1.51 2.13
N LEU A 176 -15.62 2.32 1.25
CA LEU A 176 -16.33 3.08 0.23
C LEU A 176 -17.11 2.16 -0.71
N HIS A 177 -16.51 1.05 -1.17
CA HIS A 177 -17.21 0.06 -1.99
C HIS A 177 -18.34 -0.66 -1.23
N GLU A 178 -18.13 -1.01 0.04
CA GLU A 178 -19.19 -1.57 0.90
C GLU A 178 -20.36 -0.59 1.06
N ARG A 179 -20.05 0.70 1.25
CA ARG A 179 -21.07 1.75 1.34
C ARG A 179 -21.93 1.83 0.07
N CYS A 180 -21.32 1.78 -1.11
CA CYS A 180 -22.06 1.74 -2.38
C CYS A 180 -23.02 0.54 -2.46
N LYS A 181 -22.60 -0.64 -1.95
CA LYS A 181 -23.49 -1.81 -1.85
C LYS A 181 -24.65 -1.57 -0.91
N TYR A 182 -24.42 -0.97 0.26
CA TYR A 182 -25.48 -0.66 1.22
C TYR A 182 -26.46 0.39 0.72
N GLN A 183 -26.01 1.35 -0.09
CA GLN A 183 -26.88 2.32 -0.74
C GLN A 183 -27.88 1.63 -1.68
N ILE A 184 -27.41 0.68 -2.51
CA ILE A 184 -28.27 -0.14 -3.36
C ILE A 184 -29.24 -0.99 -2.52
N ASP A 185 -28.77 -1.54 -1.39
CA ASP A 185 -29.62 -2.32 -0.48
C ASP A 185 -30.73 -1.46 0.15
N VAL A 186 -30.46 -0.19 0.48
CA VAL A 186 -31.46 0.79 0.95
C VAL A 186 -32.48 1.07 -0.15
N ASP A 187 -32.03 1.34 -1.38
CA ASP A 187 -32.93 1.59 -2.52
C ASP A 187 -33.83 0.40 -2.82
N TYR A 188 -33.29 -0.82 -2.73
CA TYR A 188 -34.08 -2.05 -2.85
C TYR A 188 -35.08 -2.21 -1.69
N ALA A 189 -34.66 -1.96 -0.45
CA ALA A 189 -35.55 -2.05 0.70
C ALA A 189 -36.70 -1.03 0.61
N ASN A 190 -36.43 0.19 0.13
CA ASN A 190 -37.45 1.21 -0.15
C ASN A 190 -38.46 0.72 -1.19
N ARG A 191 -37.99 0.21 -2.34
CA ARG A 191 -38.86 -0.30 -3.41
C ARG A 191 -39.75 -1.46 -2.95
N THR A 192 -39.18 -2.40 -2.20
CA THR A 192 -39.96 -3.55 -1.70
C THR A 192 -40.94 -3.17 -0.59
N LEU A 193 -40.62 -2.18 0.24
CA LEU A 193 -41.56 -1.62 1.21
C LEU A 193 -42.73 -0.92 0.50
N HIS A 194 -42.43 -0.08 -0.49
CA HIS A 194 -43.45 0.61 -1.28
C HIS A 194 -44.40 -0.38 -1.98
N ALA A 195 -43.85 -1.42 -2.62
CA ALA A 195 -44.66 -2.47 -3.24
C ALA A 195 -45.55 -3.23 -2.23
N ALA A 196 -45.07 -3.48 -1.01
CA ALA A 196 -45.88 -4.10 0.05
C ALA A 196 -47.00 -3.18 0.55
N GLN A 197 -46.72 -1.87 0.66
CA GLN A 197 -47.71 -0.85 1.02
C GLN A 197 -48.83 -0.75 -0.01
N GLN A 198 -48.49 -0.73 -1.30
CA GLN A 198 -49.47 -0.71 -2.39
C GLN A 198 -50.37 -1.94 -2.43
N ARG A 199 -49.87 -3.10 -1.97
CA ARG A 199 -50.63 -4.36 -1.90
C ARG A 199 -51.44 -4.53 -0.62
N GLY A 200 -51.25 -3.65 0.38
CA GLY A 200 -51.93 -3.75 1.67
C GLY A 200 -51.50 -4.94 2.55
N ASP A 201 -50.35 -5.55 2.29
CA ASP A 201 -49.89 -6.73 3.07
C ASP A 201 -49.21 -6.29 4.37
N VAL A 202 -49.99 -6.20 5.45
CA VAL A 202 -49.56 -5.73 6.78
C VAL A 202 -48.36 -6.52 7.33
N ASN A 203 -48.36 -7.85 7.16
CA ASN A 203 -47.30 -8.72 7.64
C ASN A 203 -45.99 -8.48 6.88
N GLN A 204 -46.07 -8.30 5.56
CA GLN A 204 -44.90 -7.94 4.77
C GLN A 204 -44.42 -6.52 5.06
N ILE A 205 -45.32 -5.55 5.25
CA ILE A 205 -44.94 -4.16 5.55
C ILE A 205 -44.04 -4.10 6.80
N ALA A 206 -44.42 -4.79 7.88
CA ALA A 206 -43.60 -4.82 9.10
C ALA A 206 -42.20 -5.42 8.84
N SER A 207 -42.13 -6.53 8.10
CA SER A 207 -40.87 -7.17 7.71
C SER A 207 -39.99 -6.26 6.84
N ARG A 208 -40.58 -5.58 5.85
CA ARG A 208 -39.87 -4.67 4.94
C ARG A 208 -39.40 -3.40 5.64
N LYS A 209 -40.16 -2.87 6.61
CA LYS A 209 -39.72 -1.75 7.47
C LYS A 209 -38.46 -2.12 8.26
N ARG A 210 -38.43 -3.31 8.89
CA ARG A 210 -37.23 -3.80 9.58
C ARG A 210 -36.05 -3.96 8.63
N ALA A 211 -36.27 -4.52 7.44
CA ALA A 211 -35.21 -4.66 6.43
C ALA A 211 -34.62 -3.30 6.00
N LEU A 212 -35.47 -2.30 5.80
CA LEU A 212 -35.05 -0.93 5.50
C LEU A 212 -34.26 -0.31 6.66
N GLN A 213 -34.70 -0.48 7.90
CA GLN A 213 -33.99 0.03 9.07
C GLN A 213 -32.58 -0.58 9.18
N VAL A 214 -32.46 -1.90 8.99
CA VAL A 214 -31.16 -2.59 8.99
C VAL A 214 -30.25 -2.07 7.87
N ALA A 215 -30.78 -1.88 6.67
CA ALA A 215 -30.00 -1.34 5.55
C ALA A 215 -29.52 0.10 5.81
N LYS A 216 -30.39 0.97 6.33
CA LYS A 216 -30.04 2.34 6.70
C LYS A 216 -28.99 2.40 7.81
N MET A 217 -29.12 1.55 8.83
CA MET A 217 -28.15 1.47 9.92
C MET A 217 -26.76 1.05 9.40
N ARG A 218 -26.68 0.04 8.52
CA ARG A 218 -25.41 -0.36 7.90
C ARG A 218 -24.80 0.77 7.08
N LEU A 219 -25.62 1.46 6.26
CA LEU A 219 -25.17 2.60 5.48
C LEU A 219 -24.63 3.74 6.36
N SER A 220 -25.33 4.09 7.45
CA SER A 220 -24.89 5.12 8.40
C SER A 220 -23.57 4.74 9.05
N LYS A 221 -23.49 3.52 9.62
CA LYS A 221 -22.30 3.02 10.29
C LYS A 221 -21.08 3.04 9.37
N THR A 222 -21.21 2.57 8.14
CA THR A 222 -20.09 2.60 7.17
C THR A 222 -19.76 4.03 6.76
N SER A 223 -20.74 4.92 6.60
CA SER A 223 -20.50 6.34 6.28
C SER A 223 -19.72 7.05 7.39
N GLU A 224 -20.08 6.80 8.65
CA GLU A 224 -19.39 7.33 9.83
C GLU A 224 -17.95 6.81 9.91
N GLN A 225 -17.74 5.51 9.70
CA GLN A 225 -16.41 4.89 9.67
C GLN A 225 -15.52 5.47 8.57
N ILE A 226 -16.04 5.66 7.36
CA ILE A 226 -15.29 6.29 6.26
C ILE A 226 -14.90 7.71 6.64
N THR A 227 -15.87 8.50 7.10
CA THR A 227 -15.65 9.91 7.38
C THR A 227 -14.67 10.12 8.54
N SER A 228 -14.74 9.29 9.59
CA SER A 228 -13.79 9.34 10.71
C SER A 228 -12.39 8.91 10.29
N THR A 229 -12.28 7.88 9.46
CA THR A 229 -10.98 7.40 8.96
C THR A 229 -10.35 8.42 8.03
N LEU A 230 -11.10 9.00 7.10
CA LEU A 230 -10.61 10.06 6.20
C LEU A 230 -10.12 11.27 6.99
N ARG A 231 -10.89 11.77 7.96
CA ARG A 231 -10.43 12.90 8.81
C ARG A 231 -9.14 12.59 9.55
N ARG A 232 -9.00 11.35 10.04
CA ARG A 232 -7.77 10.92 10.72
C ARG A 232 -6.57 10.88 9.76
N LEU A 233 -6.78 10.47 8.50
CA LEU A 233 -5.73 10.46 7.48
C LEU A 233 -5.37 11.86 6.99
N GLU A 234 -6.36 12.75 6.83
CA GLU A 234 -6.14 14.17 6.52
C GLU A 234 -5.32 14.86 7.61
N ALA A 235 -5.54 14.53 8.89
CA ALA A 235 -4.75 15.06 9.99
C ALA A 235 -3.28 14.58 10.01
N LYS A 236 -2.94 13.52 9.25
CA LYS A 236 -1.57 13.00 9.10
C LYS A 236 -0.88 13.53 7.84
N GLN A 237 -1.41 14.55 7.17
CA GLN A 237 -0.85 15.03 5.91
C GLN A 237 0.59 15.53 6.04
N ASP A 238 1.02 15.98 7.23
CA ASP A 238 2.41 16.32 7.54
C ASP A 238 3.39 15.12 7.40
N ASP A 239 2.89 13.88 7.52
CA ASP A 239 3.71 12.68 7.33
C ASP A 239 4.10 12.48 5.84
N ASP A 240 3.34 13.04 4.91
CA ASP A 240 3.60 12.92 3.46
C ASP A 240 4.85 13.69 3.06
N ASP A 241 4.90 14.95 3.47
CA ASP A 241 6.07 15.81 3.28
C ASP A 241 7.28 15.21 4.00
N ARG A 242 7.08 14.56 5.14
CA ARG A 242 8.15 13.88 5.87
C ARG A 242 8.74 12.72 5.06
N ILE A 243 7.93 11.87 4.42
CA ILE A 243 8.40 10.74 3.60
C ILE A 243 9.26 11.25 2.42
N LEU A 244 8.76 12.26 1.70
CA LEU A 244 9.48 12.87 0.58
C LEU A 244 10.78 13.55 1.02
N ASN A 245 10.74 14.31 2.12
CA ASN A 245 11.93 14.95 2.68
C ASN A 245 12.97 13.92 3.14
N GLU A 246 12.54 12.80 3.69
CA GLU A 246 13.42 11.71 4.11
C GLU A 246 14.11 11.06 2.90
N LEU A 247 13.38 10.79 1.82
CA LEU A 247 13.95 10.30 0.56
C LEU A 247 15.04 11.26 0.03
N VAL A 248 14.72 12.56 -0.06
CA VAL A 248 15.67 13.58 -0.51
C VAL A 248 16.90 13.64 0.39
N ARG A 249 16.71 13.56 1.71
CA ARG A 249 17.80 13.59 2.70
C ARG A 249 18.73 12.40 2.53
N VAL A 250 18.17 11.20 2.37
CA VAL A 250 18.89 9.94 2.20
C VAL A 250 19.69 9.95 0.89
N LEU A 251 19.07 10.35 -0.22
CA LEU A 251 19.75 10.48 -1.51
C LEU A 251 20.88 11.53 -1.48
N LYS A 252 20.64 12.70 -0.89
CA LYS A 252 21.67 13.75 -0.75
C LYS A 252 22.88 13.27 0.03
N ARG A 253 22.67 12.46 1.07
CA ARG A 253 23.77 11.88 1.85
C ARG A 253 24.57 10.90 0.99
N PHE A 254 23.90 9.99 0.30
CA PHE A 254 24.54 9.03 -0.59
C PHE A 254 25.41 9.72 -1.65
N PHE A 255 24.86 10.67 -2.40
CA PHE A 255 25.62 11.35 -3.46
C PHE A 255 26.78 12.19 -2.92
N ARG A 256 26.61 12.85 -1.78
CA ARG A 256 27.70 13.61 -1.13
C ARG A 256 28.85 12.68 -0.75
N ASP A 257 28.51 11.56 -0.13
CA ASP A 257 29.48 10.61 0.37
C ASP A 257 30.19 9.87 -0.77
N GLY A 258 29.46 9.50 -1.82
CA GLY A 258 30.04 8.94 -3.05
C GLY A 258 31.00 9.92 -3.74
N ALA A 259 30.65 11.21 -3.79
CA ALA A 259 31.54 12.24 -4.34
C ALA A 259 32.84 12.40 -3.53
N LEU A 260 32.81 12.17 -2.21
CA LEU A 260 34.01 12.18 -1.37
C LEU A 260 34.91 10.96 -1.63
N LEU A 261 34.32 9.78 -1.88
CA LEU A 261 35.06 8.56 -2.21
C LEU A 261 35.75 8.65 -3.57
N LEU A 262 35.09 9.27 -4.55
CA LEU A 262 35.60 9.40 -5.92
C LEU A 262 36.50 10.64 -6.12
N ARG A 263 36.75 11.43 -5.07
CA ARG A 263 37.56 12.64 -5.19
C ARG A 263 39.03 12.25 -5.36
N PRO A 264 39.72 12.71 -6.43
CA PRO A 264 41.15 12.48 -6.54
C PRO A 264 41.90 13.15 -5.38
N PRO A 265 43.01 12.56 -4.91
CA PRO A 265 43.85 13.19 -3.89
C PRO A 265 44.26 14.58 -4.38
N ARG A 266 44.04 15.61 -3.54
CA ARG A 266 44.51 16.96 -3.85
C ARG A 266 46.02 16.89 -4.03
N ALA A 267 46.50 17.21 -5.24
CA ALA A 267 47.91 17.49 -5.45
C ALA A 267 48.32 18.54 -4.40
N SER A 268 49.30 18.19 -3.57
CA SER A 268 49.91 19.12 -2.61
C SER A 268 50.32 20.38 -3.38
N PRO A 269 50.10 21.60 -2.86
CA PRO A 269 50.55 22.81 -3.56
C PRO A 269 52.04 22.66 -3.82
N ALA A 270 52.40 22.60 -5.10
CA ALA A 270 53.78 22.59 -5.53
C ALA A 270 54.49 23.77 -4.84
N SER A 271 55.62 23.48 -4.22
CA SER A 271 56.53 24.45 -3.62
C SER A 271 56.64 25.69 -4.52
N PRO A 272 56.66 26.91 -3.95
CA PRO A 272 56.76 28.11 -4.78
C PRO A 272 57.99 28.03 -5.69
N PRO A 273 57.89 28.48 -6.95
CA PRO A 273 59.01 28.41 -7.88
C PRO A 273 60.17 29.20 -7.29
N VAL A 274 61.34 28.55 -7.21
CA VAL A 274 62.61 29.19 -6.89
C VAL A 274 62.82 30.32 -7.89
N ALA A 275 62.83 31.56 -7.39
CA ALA A 275 63.04 32.74 -8.22
C ALA A 275 64.40 32.64 -8.92
N ALA A 276 64.38 32.51 -10.25
CA ALA A 276 65.57 32.69 -11.06
C ALA A 276 65.97 34.18 -11.02
N PRO A 277 67.25 34.51 -10.77
CA PRO A 277 67.71 35.90 -10.76
C PRO A 277 67.59 36.49 -12.18
N CYS A 278 66.89 37.63 -12.28
CA CYS A 278 66.81 38.41 -13.51
C CYS A 278 68.18 39.03 -13.84
N PRO A 279 68.66 38.97 -15.10
CA PRO A 279 69.87 39.68 -15.48
C PRO A 279 69.60 41.19 -15.49
N VAL A 280 70.46 41.93 -14.79
CA VAL A 280 70.50 43.39 -14.80
C VAL A 280 70.94 43.85 -16.18
N ILE A 281 70.05 44.52 -16.92
CA ILE A 281 70.41 45.28 -18.12
C ILE A 281 70.73 46.70 -17.65
N TYR A 282 72.00 47.09 -17.75
CA TYR A 282 72.42 48.49 -17.63
C TYR A 282 72.03 49.22 -18.91
N ILE A 283 71.29 50.33 -18.75
CA ILE A 283 71.18 51.40 -19.75
C ILE A 283 71.92 52.61 -19.18
#